data_AF-A0A7C4PN43-F1
#
_entry.id   AF-A0A7C4PN43-F1
#
_cell.length_a   1.000
_cell.length_b   1.000
_cell.length_c   1.000
_cell.angle_alpha   90.00
_cell.angle_beta   90.00
_cell.angle_gamma   90.00
#
_symmetry.space_group_name_H-M   'P 1'
#
loop_
_entity.id
_entity.type
_entity.pdbx_description
1 polymer ?
#
loop_
_entity_poly.entity_id
_entity_poly.type
_entity_poly.pdbx_seq_one_letter_code
_entity_poly.pdbx_strand_id
1 'polypeptide(L)'
;MNKWPKLFLVGVSGVAIGFLGVVLLNSQSAQTSANTPLGEISRVPATEVPAVAASLVRQAPTENRGVVARQVLEAIHALEKPCALPYVVAEMAKEAPAVAPVAVAKVAELQPEESLAAVQAAVAAAPQLTGDILYEYSQKVPALSFAAAQLAATVAADQSVAAVQAVGRALPGFAPFVEKALQNQSGTSNLDVTATLKQAQEMAAIAAREQQIKESGQMISAAVQQQPPASAVRTLPGGKVEMQNLNSFASSELARAQQNTAKPAQPVAASSASAAFKVPAKIVSPASLKVPSPSEAKSQVDDLLRPNNYTRN
;
A
#
# COMPACT_ATOMS: atom_id res chain seq x y z
N MET A 1 -46.24 14.27 3.30
CA MET A 1 -47.09 13.27 3.99
C MET A 1 -47.30 12.10 3.04
N ASN A 2 -46.36 11.15 2.99
CA ASN A 2 -46.44 10.00 2.08
C ASN A 2 -46.59 8.72 2.90
N LYS A 3 -47.70 8.04 2.64
CA LYS A 3 -48.22 6.87 3.37
C LYS A 3 -47.43 5.62 2.99
N TRP A 4 -46.95 4.91 4.01
CA TRP A 4 -46.35 3.57 3.88
C TRP A 4 -47.45 2.50 3.70
N PRO A 5 -47.26 1.48 2.84
CA PRO A 5 -48.12 0.31 2.85
C PRO A 5 -47.70 -0.71 3.91
N LYS A 6 -48.72 -1.41 4.37
CA LYS A 6 -48.86 -2.20 5.60
C LYS A 6 -48.12 -3.55 5.55
N LEU A 7 -47.66 -3.98 6.73
CA LEU A 7 -47.31 -5.36 7.08
C LEU A 7 -48.41 -6.33 6.63
N PHE A 8 -48.02 -7.40 5.93
CA PHE A 8 -48.82 -8.62 5.81
C PHE A 8 -48.28 -9.66 6.79
N LEU A 9 -49.14 -9.98 7.75
CA LEU A 9 -49.00 -11.02 8.77
C LEU A 9 -49.96 -12.15 8.38
N VAL A 10 -49.45 -13.25 7.83
CA VAL A 10 -50.15 -14.52 7.58
C VAL A 10 -49.04 -15.59 7.57
N GLY A 11 -49.06 -16.73 8.25
CA GLY A 11 -50.00 -17.42 9.10
C GLY A 11 -49.39 -18.81 9.29
N VAL A 12 -49.13 -19.22 10.53
CA VAL A 12 -48.50 -20.51 10.86
C VAL A 12 -49.58 -21.58 10.95
N SER A 13 -49.47 -22.62 10.13
CA SER A 13 -50.11 -23.94 10.24
C SER A 13 -49.37 -24.83 9.21
N GLY A 14 -48.64 -25.90 9.52
CA GLY A 14 -48.71 -26.82 10.64
C GLY A 14 -49.32 -28.16 10.18
N VAL A 15 -48.70 -28.91 9.24
CA VAL A 15 -49.04 -30.32 8.95
C VAL A 15 -47.83 -31.13 8.41
N ALA A 16 -47.56 -32.22 9.14
CA ALA A 16 -47.04 -33.56 8.77
C ALA A 16 -45.65 -33.78 8.12
N ILE A 17 -44.78 -34.32 8.97
CA ILE A 17 -43.88 -35.48 8.81
C ILE A 17 -44.24 -36.40 7.62
N GLY A 18 -43.27 -36.64 6.73
CA GLY A 18 -43.35 -37.77 5.79
C GLY A 18 -42.55 -37.68 4.49
N PHE A 19 -41.27 -37.29 4.49
CA PHE A 19 -40.35 -37.62 3.38
C PHE A 19 -38.96 -37.96 3.93
N LEU A 20 -38.85 -39.20 4.44
CA LEU A 20 -37.57 -39.90 4.57
C LEU A 20 -37.36 -40.66 3.26
N GLY A 21 -36.59 -40.08 2.33
CA GLY A 21 -36.32 -40.73 1.05
C GLY A 21 -35.62 -39.82 0.04
N VAL A 22 -34.33 -40.09 -0.17
CA VAL A 22 -33.48 -39.57 -1.25
C VAL A 22 -32.92 -38.15 -1.05
N VAL A 23 -32.14 -37.98 0.02
CA VAL A 23 -31.01 -37.06 0.04
C VAL A 23 -29.80 -37.78 -0.57
N LEU A 24 -29.78 -37.94 -1.89
CA LEU A 24 -28.61 -38.44 -2.63
C LEU A 24 -28.63 -37.80 -4.02
N LEU A 25 -27.51 -37.17 -4.38
CA LEU A 25 -27.15 -36.68 -5.72
C LEU A 25 -27.70 -35.31 -6.14
N ASN A 26 -27.24 -34.25 -5.47
CA ASN A 26 -26.87 -33.04 -6.21
C ASN A 26 -25.54 -32.42 -5.73
N SER A 27 -24.71 -33.25 -5.09
CA SER A 27 -23.26 -33.08 -5.21
C SER A 27 -22.90 -33.55 -6.62
N GLN A 28 -23.09 -32.68 -7.61
CA GLN A 28 -22.19 -32.70 -8.76
C GLN A 28 -20.81 -32.46 -8.19
N SER A 29 -20.16 -33.55 -7.75
CA SER A 29 -18.77 -33.76 -8.04
C SER A 29 -18.65 -33.62 -9.54
N ALA A 30 -18.47 -32.37 -9.99
CA ALA A 30 -17.59 -32.12 -11.11
C ALA A 30 -16.27 -32.80 -10.72
N GLN A 31 -16.16 -34.08 -11.08
CA GLN A 31 -14.90 -34.75 -11.30
C GLN A 31 -14.28 -34.09 -12.54
N THR A 32 -14.04 -32.78 -12.48
CA THR A 32 -12.90 -32.20 -13.18
C THR A 32 -11.71 -32.81 -12.47
N SER A 33 -10.99 -33.71 -13.13
CA SER A 33 -9.69 -34.21 -12.72
C SER A 33 -8.99 -33.14 -11.92
N ALA A 34 -8.66 -33.43 -10.65
CA ALA A 34 -8.11 -32.51 -9.68
C ALA A 34 -6.67 -32.11 -10.03
N ASN A 35 -6.47 -31.60 -11.24
CA ASN A 35 -5.28 -30.90 -11.64
C ASN A 35 -5.33 -29.56 -10.91
N THR A 36 -4.80 -29.55 -9.69
CA THR A 36 -4.49 -28.31 -8.99
C THR A 36 -3.65 -27.43 -9.93
N PRO A 37 -3.86 -26.10 -9.99
CA PRO A 37 -3.06 -25.20 -10.84
C PRO A 37 -1.55 -25.43 -10.71
N LEU A 38 -1.09 -25.77 -9.51
CA LEU A 38 0.29 -26.13 -9.22
C LEU A 38 0.81 -27.32 -10.05
N GLY A 39 0.02 -28.38 -10.18
CA GLY A 39 0.40 -29.60 -10.90
C GLY A 39 0.50 -29.41 -12.42
N GLU A 40 -0.28 -28.48 -12.97
CA GLU A 40 -0.15 -28.12 -14.39
C GLU A 40 1.07 -27.24 -14.62
N ILE A 41 1.27 -26.21 -13.78
CA ILE A 41 2.37 -25.24 -13.93
C ILE A 41 3.74 -25.87 -13.65
N SER A 42 3.83 -26.87 -12.76
CA SER A 42 5.10 -27.49 -12.39
C SER A 42 5.75 -28.30 -13.52
N ARG A 43 4.96 -28.74 -14.50
CA ARG A 43 5.42 -29.57 -15.63
C ARG A 43 5.82 -28.75 -16.86
N VAL A 44 5.56 -27.46 -16.82
CA VAL A 44 5.66 -26.56 -17.96
C VAL A 44 7.02 -25.81 -17.92
N PRO A 45 7.72 -25.65 -19.07
CA PRO A 45 8.93 -24.83 -19.15
C PRO A 45 8.68 -23.40 -18.66
N ALA A 46 9.70 -22.77 -18.07
CA ALA A 46 9.54 -21.43 -17.47
C ALA A 46 8.99 -20.37 -18.45
N THR A 47 9.30 -20.48 -19.74
CA THR A 47 8.83 -19.58 -20.81
C THR A 47 7.35 -19.72 -21.12
N GLU A 48 6.77 -20.90 -20.88
CA GLU A 48 5.36 -21.22 -21.19
C GLU A 48 4.43 -20.96 -19.98
N VAL A 49 5.01 -20.73 -18.78
CA VAL A 49 4.25 -20.49 -17.55
C VAL A 49 3.23 -19.35 -17.67
N PRO A 50 3.56 -18.16 -18.24
CA PRO A 50 2.58 -17.07 -18.36
C PRO A 50 1.36 -17.43 -19.22
N ALA A 51 1.59 -18.12 -20.35
CA ALA A 51 0.52 -18.51 -21.27
C ALA A 51 -0.41 -19.57 -20.63
N VAL A 52 0.17 -20.57 -19.94
CA VAL A 52 -0.60 -21.59 -19.24
C VAL A 52 -1.40 -20.98 -18.07
N ALA A 53 -0.78 -20.10 -17.28
CA ALA A 53 -1.44 -19.40 -16.19
C ALA A 53 -2.65 -18.58 -16.66
N ALA A 54 -2.51 -17.83 -17.75
CA ALA A 54 -3.60 -17.05 -18.32
C ALA A 54 -4.72 -17.96 -18.88
N SER A 55 -4.36 -19.09 -19.51
CA SER A 55 -5.31 -20.09 -19.98
C SER A 55 -6.13 -20.69 -18.84
N LEU A 56 -5.51 -21.02 -17.71
CA LEU A 56 -6.20 -21.51 -16.51
C LEU A 56 -7.24 -20.51 -15.98
N VAL A 57 -6.87 -19.23 -15.92
CA VAL A 57 -7.77 -18.16 -15.48
C VAL A 57 -8.91 -17.93 -16.47
N ARG A 58 -8.63 -18.02 -17.78
CA ARG A 58 -9.65 -17.88 -18.83
C ARG A 58 -10.69 -19.01 -18.77
N GLN A 59 -10.23 -20.24 -18.57
CA GLN A 59 -11.09 -21.43 -18.48
C GLN A 59 -11.95 -21.45 -17.23
N ALA A 60 -11.55 -20.75 -16.17
CA ALA A 60 -12.35 -20.63 -14.96
C ALA A 60 -13.66 -19.84 -15.20
N PRO A 61 -14.75 -20.21 -14.51
CA PRO A 61 -15.98 -19.41 -14.49
C PRO A 61 -15.70 -17.97 -14.08
N THR A 62 -16.39 -16.99 -14.68
CA THR A 62 -16.13 -15.56 -14.51
C THR A 62 -16.07 -15.14 -13.03
N GLU A 63 -16.98 -15.66 -12.22
CA GLU A 63 -17.08 -15.45 -10.77
C GLU A 63 -15.88 -16.02 -9.99
N ASN A 64 -15.20 -17.03 -10.53
CA ASN A 64 -14.09 -17.74 -9.89
C ASN A 64 -12.73 -17.31 -10.41
N ARG A 65 -12.65 -16.50 -11.49
CA ARG A 65 -11.37 -16.10 -12.11
C ARG A 65 -10.42 -15.42 -11.12
N GLY A 66 -10.94 -14.55 -10.25
CA GLY A 66 -10.13 -13.90 -9.22
C GLY A 66 -9.62 -14.85 -8.13
N VAL A 67 -10.30 -15.97 -7.87
CA VAL A 67 -9.83 -17.01 -6.94
C VAL A 67 -8.75 -17.84 -7.61
N VAL A 68 -8.99 -18.32 -8.83
CA VAL A 68 -8.02 -19.11 -9.61
C VAL A 68 -6.73 -18.32 -9.87
N ALA A 69 -6.85 -17.04 -10.21
CA ALA A 69 -5.73 -16.13 -10.36
C ALA A 69 -4.80 -16.09 -9.13
N ARG A 70 -5.37 -15.98 -7.93
CA ARG A 70 -4.59 -15.97 -6.68
C ARG A 70 -3.90 -17.31 -6.45
N GLN A 71 -4.60 -18.42 -6.67
CA GLN A 71 -4.04 -19.76 -6.53
C GLN A 71 -2.91 -20.04 -7.52
N VAL A 72 -3.05 -19.56 -8.76
CA VAL A 72 -1.99 -19.65 -9.79
C VAL A 72 -0.75 -18.87 -9.37
N LEU A 73 -0.91 -17.63 -8.89
CA LEU A 73 0.22 -16.81 -8.42
C LEU A 73 0.89 -17.41 -7.18
N GLU A 74 0.11 -17.94 -6.22
CA GLU A 74 0.62 -18.68 -5.07
C GLU A 74 1.42 -19.92 -5.50
N ALA A 75 0.91 -20.67 -6.46
CA ALA A 75 1.58 -21.84 -7.01
C ALA A 75 2.91 -21.48 -7.67
N ILE A 76 2.95 -20.41 -8.47
CA ILE A 76 4.19 -19.95 -9.13
C ILE A 76 5.21 -19.47 -8.10
N HIS A 77 4.76 -18.75 -7.07
CA HIS A 77 5.62 -18.33 -5.97
C HIS A 77 6.19 -19.53 -5.20
N ALA A 78 5.35 -20.54 -4.91
CA ALA A 78 5.75 -21.77 -4.24
C ALA A 78 6.74 -22.63 -5.05
N LEU A 79 6.73 -22.51 -6.38
CA LEU A 79 7.70 -23.18 -7.27
C LEU A 79 9.05 -22.42 -7.37
N GLU A 80 9.28 -21.42 -6.53
CA GLU A 80 10.50 -20.58 -6.52
C GLU A 80 10.79 -19.95 -7.89
N LYS A 81 9.74 -19.57 -8.62
CA LYS A 81 9.82 -18.82 -9.90
C LYS A 81 9.32 -17.38 -9.73
N PRO A 82 9.92 -16.58 -8.81
CA PRO A 82 9.44 -15.23 -8.49
C PRO A 82 9.49 -14.28 -9.69
N CYS A 83 10.54 -14.39 -10.51
CA CYS A 83 10.76 -13.53 -11.67
C CYS A 83 9.70 -13.68 -12.77
N ALA A 84 8.90 -14.75 -12.75
CA ALA A 84 7.83 -14.97 -13.72
C ALA A 84 6.54 -14.21 -13.37
N LEU A 85 6.36 -13.77 -12.12
CA LEU A 85 5.11 -13.18 -11.65
C LEU A 85 4.67 -11.93 -12.44
N PRO A 86 5.54 -10.95 -12.77
CA PRO A 86 5.11 -9.79 -13.56
C PRO A 86 4.59 -10.18 -14.95
N TYR A 87 5.22 -11.15 -15.61
CA TYR A 87 4.82 -11.64 -16.93
C TYR A 87 3.49 -12.40 -16.87
N VAL A 88 3.30 -13.21 -15.81
CA VAL A 88 2.05 -13.94 -15.57
C VAL A 88 0.90 -12.97 -15.32
N VAL A 89 1.12 -11.94 -14.50
CA VAL A 89 0.13 -10.89 -14.27
C VAL A 89 -0.22 -10.17 -15.57
N ALA A 90 0.77 -9.86 -16.42
CA ALA A 90 0.55 -9.25 -17.72
C ALA A 90 -0.38 -10.11 -18.60
N GLU A 91 -0.06 -11.40 -18.76
CA GLU A 91 -0.85 -12.30 -19.61
C GLU A 91 -2.24 -12.57 -19.04
N MET A 92 -2.37 -12.72 -17.72
CA MET A 92 -3.67 -12.83 -17.06
C MET A 92 -4.54 -11.58 -17.26
N ALA A 93 -3.93 -10.39 -17.18
CA ALA A 93 -4.63 -9.12 -17.39
C ALA A 93 -5.03 -8.92 -18.87
N LYS A 94 -4.24 -9.42 -19.83
CA LYS A 94 -4.62 -9.41 -21.25
C LYS A 94 -5.83 -10.31 -21.53
N GLU A 95 -5.83 -11.54 -21.01
CA GLU A 95 -6.90 -12.51 -21.24
C GLU A 95 -8.18 -12.20 -20.43
N ALA A 96 -8.02 -11.69 -19.20
CA ALA A 96 -9.12 -11.34 -18.31
C ALA A 96 -8.83 -10.04 -17.54
N PRO A 97 -9.06 -8.86 -18.14
CA PRO A 97 -8.70 -7.57 -17.53
C PRO A 97 -9.25 -7.38 -16.12
N ALA A 98 -10.48 -7.83 -15.84
CA ALA A 98 -11.11 -7.73 -14.53
C ALA A 98 -10.33 -8.41 -13.38
N VAL A 99 -9.38 -9.29 -13.69
CA VAL A 99 -8.52 -9.99 -12.72
C VAL A 99 -7.29 -9.15 -12.33
N ALA A 100 -6.91 -8.15 -13.14
CA ALA A 100 -5.67 -7.40 -12.96
C ALA A 100 -5.51 -6.78 -11.54
N PRO A 101 -6.52 -6.12 -10.94
CA PRO A 101 -6.38 -5.55 -9.59
C PRO A 101 -6.08 -6.61 -8.53
N VAL A 102 -6.81 -7.73 -8.56
CA VAL A 102 -6.65 -8.83 -7.59
C VAL A 102 -5.30 -9.53 -7.78
N ALA A 103 -4.84 -9.70 -9.03
CA ALA A 103 -3.56 -10.32 -9.35
C ALA A 103 -2.40 -9.47 -8.82
N VAL A 104 -2.42 -8.15 -9.07
CA VAL A 104 -1.41 -7.22 -8.57
C VAL A 104 -1.38 -7.17 -7.06
N ALA A 105 -2.55 -7.07 -6.41
CA ALA A 105 -2.63 -7.10 -4.95
C ALA A 105 -2.00 -8.37 -4.37
N LYS A 106 -2.24 -9.52 -5.02
CA LYS A 106 -1.65 -10.79 -4.58
C LYS A 106 -0.14 -10.82 -4.76
N VAL A 107 0.39 -10.32 -5.87
CA VAL A 107 1.85 -10.20 -6.04
C VAL A 107 2.44 -9.26 -4.99
N ALA A 108 1.76 -8.15 -4.68
CA ALA A 108 2.20 -7.22 -3.65
C ALA A 108 2.23 -7.85 -2.24
N GLU A 109 1.31 -8.79 -1.93
CA GLU A 109 1.35 -9.59 -0.71
C GLU A 109 2.52 -10.58 -0.69
N LEU A 110 2.81 -11.23 -1.82
CA LEU A 110 3.83 -12.27 -1.92
C LEU A 110 5.26 -11.70 -2.01
N GLN A 111 5.44 -10.60 -2.73
CA GLN A 111 6.75 -9.99 -3.04
C GLN A 111 6.67 -8.46 -3.07
N PRO A 112 6.58 -7.80 -1.90
CA PRO A 112 6.46 -6.34 -1.84
C PRO A 112 7.59 -5.60 -2.58
N GLU A 113 8.82 -6.12 -2.52
CA GLU A 113 10.02 -5.49 -3.11
C GLU A 113 9.99 -5.44 -4.65
N GLU A 114 9.45 -6.48 -5.28
CA GLU A 114 9.41 -6.62 -6.76
C GLU A 114 8.02 -6.28 -7.35
N SER A 115 7.09 -5.86 -6.50
CA SER A 115 5.68 -5.69 -6.88
C SER A 115 5.42 -4.52 -7.85
N LEU A 116 6.32 -3.54 -7.95
CA LEU A 116 6.23 -2.45 -8.92
C LEU A 116 6.31 -2.94 -10.38
N ALA A 117 7.11 -3.98 -10.66
CA ALA A 117 7.18 -4.57 -11.99
C ALA A 117 5.83 -5.22 -12.38
N ALA A 118 5.13 -5.83 -11.42
CA ALA A 118 3.81 -6.38 -11.64
C ALA A 118 2.74 -5.30 -11.86
N VAL A 119 2.81 -4.17 -11.14
CA VAL A 119 1.95 -3.00 -11.40
C VAL A 119 2.16 -2.50 -12.82
N GLN A 120 3.40 -2.29 -13.23
CA GLN A 120 3.74 -1.82 -14.58
C GLN A 120 3.18 -2.74 -15.66
N ALA A 121 3.39 -4.05 -15.49
CA ALA A 121 2.93 -5.06 -16.41
C ALA A 121 1.40 -5.14 -16.49
N ALA A 122 0.71 -5.05 -15.36
CA ALA A 122 -0.75 -5.04 -15.30
C ALA A 122 -1.36 -3.80 -15.94
N VAL A 123 -0.79 -2.62 -15.67
CA VAL A 123 -1.25 -1.35 -16.25
C VAL A 123 -1.03 -1.34 -17.76
N ALA A 124 0.10 -1.89 -18.25
CA ALA A 124 0.34 -2.02 -19.68
C ALA A 124 -0.67 -2.96 -20.36
N ALA A 125 -1.09 -4.02 -19.68
CA ALA A 125 -2.05 -5.00 -20.21
C ALA A 125 -3.52 -4.55 -20.12
N ALA A 126 -3.88 -3.80 -19.08
CA ALA A 126 -5.25 -3.36 -18.81
C ALA A 126 -5.29 -1.88 -18.36
N PRO A 127 -4.92 -0.93 -19.24
CA PRO A 127 -4.80 0.48 -18.89
C PRO A 127 -6.11 1.08 -18.38
N GLN A 128 -7.26 0.63 -18.88
CA GLN A 128 -8.59 1.08 -18.44
C GLN A 128 -8.91 0.76 -16.97
N LEU A 129 -8.15 -0.14 -16.33
CA LEU A 129 -8.30 -0.51 -14.92
C LEU A 129 -7.17 0.05 -14.03
N THR A 130 -6.37 0.99 -14.54
CA THR A 130 -5.24 1.59 -13.80
C THR A 130 -5.65 2.07 -12.40
N GLY A 131 -6.81 2.73 -12.28
CA GLY A 131 -7.29 3.25 -11.01
C GLY A 131 -7.61 2.16 -9.98
N ASP A 132 -8.12 1.01 -10.42
CA ASP A 132 -8.48 -0.09 -9.52
C ASP A 132 -7.27 -0.95 -9.18
N ILE A 133 -6.36 -1.15 -10.16
CA ILE A 133 -5.05 -1.80 -9.95
C ILE A 133 -4.28 -1.06 -8.86
N LEU A 134 -4.14 0.26 -8.98
CA LEU A 134 -3.40 1.07 -8.02
C LEU A 134 -4.10 1.15 -6.67
N TYR A 135 -5.44 1.21 -6.65
CA TYR A 135 -6.19 1.22 -5.40
C TYR A 135 -5.90 -0.04 -4.58
N GLU A 136 -6.08 -1.23 -5.19
CA GLU A 136 -5.84 -2.51 -4.53
C GLU A 136 -4.36 -2.68 -4.14
N TYR A 137 -3.43 -2.26 -5.02
CA TYR A 137 -2.00 -2.27 -4.73
C TYR A 137 -1.64 -1.41 -3.52
N SER A 138 -2.14 -0.17 -3.47
CA SER A 138 -1.88 0.79 -2.40
C SER A 138 -2.41 0.35 -1.05
N GLN A 139 -3.46 -0.47 -1.00
CA GLN A 139 -3.93 -1.10 0.24
C GLN A 139 -2.91 -2.11 0.80
N LYS A 140 -2.18 -2.81 -0.08
CA LYS A 140 -1.20 -3.83 0.33
C LYS A 140 0.17 -3.23 0.65
N VAL A 141 0.61 -2.25 -0.13
CA VAL A 141 1.93 -1.60 0.04
C VAL A 141 1.78 -0.08 0.03
N PRO A 142 1.23 0.52 1.11
CA PRO A 142 1.02 1.97 1.19
C PRO A 142 2.28 2.79 0.91
N ALA A 143 3.44 2.33 1.37
CA ALA A 143 4.73 3.01 1.21
C ALA A 143 5.17 3.19 -0.25
N LEU A 144 4.74 2.31 -1.16
CA LEU A 144 5.11 2.36 -2.58
C LEU A 144 4.00 2.93 -3.48
N SER A 145 2.89 3.41 -2.90
CA SER A 145 1.73 3.93 -3.65
C SER A 145 2.10 5.05 -4.63
N PHE A 146 2.95 5.97 -4.20
CA PHE A 146 3.37 7.11 -5.01
C PHE A 146 4.26 6.69 -6.19
N ALA A 147 5.21 5.79 -5.94
CA ALA A 147 6.07 5.24 -6.99
C ALA A 147 5.24 4.44 -8.01
N ALA A 148 4.28 3.65 -7.53
CA ALA A 148 3.36 2.90 -8.39
C ALA A 148 2.49 3.82 -9.26
N ALA A 149 1.96 4.91 -8.70
CA ALA A 149 1.17 5.87 -9.47
C ALA A 149 2.00 6.62 -10.53
N GLN A 150 3.24 7.01 -10.20
CA GLN A 150 4.16 7.59 -11.17
C GLN A 150 4.47 6.62 -12.30
N LEU A 151 4.78 5.36 -11.98
CA LEU A 151 5.06 4.31 -12.96
C LEU A 151 3.85 4.00 -13.84
N ALA A 152 2.64 3.97 -13.26
CA ALA A 152 1.42 3.78 -14.05
C ALA A 152 1.19 4.94 -15.02
N ALA A 153 1.49 6.18 -14.62
CA ALA A 153 1.36 7.35 -15.48
C ALA A 153 2.36 7.36 -16.66
N THR A 154 3.53 6.75 -16.51
CA THR A 154 4.48 6.61 -17.65
C THR A 154 4.03 5.55 -18.65
N VAL A 155 3.33 4.51 -18.18
CA VAL A 155 2.82 3.42 -19.03
C VAL A 155 1.49 3.77 -19.68
N ALA A 156 0.59 4.43 -18.95
CA ALA A 156 -0.75 4.79 -19.37
C ALA A 156 -1.00 6.27 -19.09
N ALA A 157 -0.39 7.14 -19.90
CA ALA A 157 -0.45 8.60 -19.73
C ALA A 157 -1.89 9.13 -19.69
N ASP A 158 -2.80 8.56 -20.50
CA ASP A 158 -4.22 8.91 -20.54
C ASP A 158 -4.97 8.60 -19.22
N GLN A 159 -4.35 7.80 -18.35
CA GLN A 159 -4.93 7.35 -17.06
C GLN A 159 -4.28 8.06 -15.86
N SER A 160 -3.52 9.14 -16.09
CA SER A 160 -2.83 9.90 -15.04
C SER A 160 -3.76 10.41 -13.94
N VAL A 161 -4.95 10.91 -14.29
CA VAL A 161 -5.95 11.37 -13.32
C VAL A 161 -6.47 10.20 -12.47
N ALA A 162 -6.79 9.06 -13.11
CA ALA A 162 -7.25 7.87 -12.42
C ALA A 162 -6.19 7.32 -11.46
N ALA A 163 -4.92 7.37 -11.84
CA ALA A 163 -3.80 6.96 -11.00
C ALA A 163 -3.66 7.82 -9.74
N VAL A 164 -3.74 9.15 -9.88
CA VAL A 164 -3.69 10.08 -8.74
C VAL A 164 -4.89 9.90 -7.82
N GLN A 165 -6.10 9.78 -8.38
CA GLN A 165 -7.31 9.53 -7.61
C GLN A 165 -7.26 8.20 -6.86
N ALA A 166 -6.71 7.14 -7.46
CA ALA A 166 -6.56 5.84 -6.82
C ALA A 166 -5.75 5.92 -5.52
N VAL A 167 -4.64 6.66 -5.50
CA VAL A 167 -3.84 6.90 -4.30
C VAL A 167 -4.65 7.65 -3.23
N GLY A 168 -5.43 8.66 -3.64
CA GLY A 168 -6.33 9.38 -2.73
C GLY A 168 -7.40 8.47 -2.12
N ARG A 169 -8.01 7.57 -2.91
CA ARG A 169 -8.98 6.58 -2.43
C ARG A 169 -8.35 5.56 -1.48
N ALA A 170 -7.11 5.16 -1.75
CA ALA A 170 -6.42 4.15 -0.95
C ALA A 170 -5.93 4.68 0.40
N LEU A 171 -5.69 5.99 0.49
CA LEU A 171 -5.19 6.66 1.70
C LEU A 171 -6.24 7.69 2.18
N PRO A 172 -7.18 7.31 3.07
CA PRO A 172 -8.35 8.15 3.40
C PRO A 172 -8.01 9.56 3.93
N GLY A 173 -6.93 9.68 4.72
CA GLY A 173 -6.45 10.98 5.21
C GLY A 173 -5.79 11.85 4.13
N PHE A 174 -5.51 11.29 2.96
CA PHE A 174 -4.82 11.93 1.85
C PHE A 174 -5.78 12.45 0.76
N ALA A 175 -6.97 11.86 0.64
CA ALA A 175 -8.00 12.21 -0.33
C ALA A 175 -8.26 13.72 -0.51
N PRO A 176 -8.50 14.53 0.55
CA PRO A 176 -8.81 15.96 0.36
C PRO A 176 -7.63 16.76 -0.22
N PHE A 177 -6.39 16.33 0.05
CA PHE A 177 -5.19 16.98 -0.48
C PHE A 177 -4.96 16.64 -1.95
N VAL A 178 -5.27 15.40 -2.34
CA VAL A 178 -5.23 14.96 -3.74
C VAL A 178 -6.25 15.72 -4.57
N GLU A 179 -7.48 15.84 -4.07
CA GLU A 179 -8.55 16.56 -4.76
C GLU A 179 -8.18 18.03 -4.96
N LYS A 180 -7.66 18.69 -3.91
CA LYS A 180 -7.20 20.08 -4.00
C LYS A 180 -6.02 20.24 -4.97
N ALA A 181 -5.08 19.30 -5.00
CA ALA A 181 -3.96 19.34 -5.94
C ALA A 181 -4.44 19.16 -7.40
N LEU A 182 -5.38 18.25 -7.65
CA LEU A 182 -6.00 18.07 -8.96
C LEU A 182 -6.76 19.31 -9.42
N GLN A 183 -7.50 19.98 -8.52
CA GLN A 183 -8.18 21.23 -8.81
C GLN A 183 -7.19 22.33 -9.23
N ASN A 184 -6.02 22.42 -8.59
CA ASN A 184 -4.98 23.39 -8.96
C ASN A 184 -4.38 23.13 -10.35
N GLN A 185 -4.47 21.90 -10.87
CA GLN A 185 -4.01 21.52 -12.22
C GLN A 185 -5.13 21.43 -13.26
N SER A 186 -6.38 21.73 -12.90
CA SER A 186 -7.54 21.57 -13.78
C SER A 186 -7.56 22.48 -15.03
N GLY A 187 -6.56 23.36 -15.20
CA GLY A 187 -6.36 24.19 -16.40
C GLY A 187 -5.17 23.79 -17.28
N THR A 188 -4.41 22.77 -16.91
CA THR A 188 -3.25 22.31 -17.69
C THR A 188 -3.60 21.08 -18.52
N SER A 189 -3.32 21.11 -19.82
CA SER A 189 -3.64 20.02 -20.76
C SER A 189 -2.93 18.70 -20.45
N ASN A 190 -1.82 18.74 -19.69
CA ASN A 190 -1.07 17.57 -19.26
C ASN A 190 -0.92 17.60 -17.74
N LEU A 191 -1.50 16.62 -17.06
CA LEU A 191 -1.35 16.44 -15.62
C LEU A 191 0.04 15.89 -15.32
N ASP A 192 0.84 16.62 -14.54
CA ASP A 192 2.08 16.08 -13.99
C ASP A 192 1.75 15.34 -12.69
N VAL A 193 1.69 14.00 -12.78
CA VAL A 193 1.40 13.11 -11.64
C VAL A 193 2.40 13.29 -10.51
N THR A 194 3.67 13.50 -10.82
CA THR A 194 4.72 13.68 -9.80
C THR A 194 4.53 14.99 -9.07
N ALA A 195 4.33 16.09 -9.80
CA ALA A 195 4.08 17.40 -9.21
C ALA A 195 2.78 17.42 -8.39
N THR A 196 1.72 16.81 -8.90
CA THR A 196 0.41 16.73 -8.22
C THR A 196 0.51 15.98 -6.90
N LEU A 197 1.13 14.80 -6.91
CA LEU A 197 1.27 13.99 -5.70
C LEU A 197 2.20 14.63 -4.69
N LYS A 198 3.28 15.28 -5.14
CA LYS A 198 4.19 16.04 -4.27
C LYS A 198 3.47 17.21 -3.60
N GLN A 199 2.70 17.99 -4.35
CA GLN A 199 1.89 19.09 -3.81
C GLN A 199 0.88 18.59 -2.78
N ALA A 200 0.21 17.47 -3.04
CA ALA A 200 -0.71 16.84 -2.09
C ALA A 200 0.01 16.40 -0.79
N GLN A 201 1.21 15.81 -0.89
CA GLN A 201 2.03 15.45 0.27
C GLN A 201 2.44 16.65 1.12
N GLU A 202 2.85 17.74 0.48
CA GLU A 202 3.22 18.97 1.18
C GLU A 202 2.03 19.57 1.94
N MET A 203 0.86 19.63 1.31
CA MET A 203 -0.36 20.11 1.97
C MET A 203 -0.77 19.22 3.15
N ALA A 204 -0.67 17.89 3.00
CA ALA A 204 -0.94 16.94 4.08
C ALA A 204 0.03 17.11 5.25
N ALA A 205 1.32 17.32 4.98
CA ALA A 205 2.34 17.52 6.01
C ALA A 205 2.13 18.83 6.79
N ILE A 206 1.73 19.91 6.11
CA ILE A 206 1.39 21.19 6.75
C ILE A 206 0.18 21.01 7.66
N ALA A 207 -0.89 20.39 7.16
CA ALA A 207 -2.10 20.15 7.94
C ALA A 207 -1.85 19.28 9.19
N ALA A 208 -1.00 18.25 9.07
CA ALA A 208 -0.61 17.42 10.21
C ALA A 208 0.16 18.22 11.28
N ARG A 209 1.08 19.11 10.86
CA ARG A 209 1.81 20.00 11.80
C ARG A 209 0.87 20.97 12.50
N GLU A 210 -0.09 21.55 11.79
CA GLU A 210 -1.08 22.45 12.39
C GLU A 210 -1.95 21.74 13.44
N GLN A 211 -2.32 20.48 13.19
CA GLN A 211 -3.05 19.66 14.17
C GLN A 211 -2.21 19.41 15.43
N GLN A 212 -0.95 19.04 15.27
CA GLN A 212 -0.03 18.85 16.40
C GLN A 212 0.16 20.12 17.23
N ILE A 213 0.25 21.29 16.60
CA ILE A 213 0.35 22.57 17.30
C ILE A 213 -0.93 22.87 18.08
N LYS A 214 -2.11 22.61 17.49
CA LYS A 214 -3.41 22.80 18.16
C LYS A 214 -3.55 21.88 19.37
N GLU A 215 -3.21 20.60 19.23
CA GLU A 215 -3.23 19.62 20.32
C GLU A 215 -2.27 20.00 21.44
N SER A 216 -1.04 20.41 21.09
CA SER A 216 -0.06 20.87 22.07
C SER A 216 -0.52 22.13 22.81
N GLY A 217 -1.12 23.09 22.10
CA GLY A 217 -1.68 24.30 22.70
C GLY A 217 -2.87 24.04 23.64
N GLN A 218 -3.72 23.06 23.30
CA GLN A 218 -4.82 22.61 24.16
C GLN A 218 -4.31 21.93 25.43
N MET A 219 -3.26 21.09 25.35
CA MET A 219 -2.68 20.46 26.54
C MET A 219 -2.06 21.49 27.50
N ILE A 220 -1.39 22.52 26.98
CA ILE A 220 -0.86 23.60 27.81
C ILE A 220 -2.00 24.37 28.49
N SER A 221 -3.06 24.70 27.74
CA SER A 221 -4.22 25.43 28.28
C SER A 221 -4.96 24.63 29.37
N ALA A 222 -5.11 23.32 29.17
CA ALA A 222 -5.71 22.43 30.16
C ALA A 222 -4.84 22.29 31.43
N ALA A 223 -3.51 22.20 31.28
CA ALA A 223 -2.59 22.15 32.41
C ALA A 223 -2.63 23.45 33.23
N VAL A 224 -2.72 24.61 32.57
CA VAL A 224 -2.85 25.91 33.25
C VAL A 224 -4.15 26.01 34.04
N GLN A 225 -5.26 25.43 33.56
CA GLN A 225 -6.54 25.42 34.29
C GLN A 225 -6.61 24.41 35.45
N GLN A 226 -5.79 23.36 35.44
CA GLN A 226 -5.69 22.41 36.56
C GLN A 226 -4.74 22.86 37.67
N GLN A 227 -4.05 23.99 37.49
CA GLN A 227 -3.21 24.55 38.54
C GLN A 227 -4.10 25.03 39.70
N PRO A 228 -4.01 24.41 40.90
CA PRO A 228 -4.90 24.75 42.00
C PRO A 228 -4.75 26.24 42.36
N PRO A 229 -5.85 26.93 42.72
CA PRO A 229 -5.79 28.32 43.12
C PRO A 229 -4.79 28.44 44.28
N ALA A 230 -3.87 29.39 44.16
CA ALA A 230 -2.72 29.62 45.05
C ALA A 230 -3.08 30.04 46.48
N SER A 231 -4.24 29.62 47.00
CA SER A 231 -4.79 30.02 48.29
C SER A 231 -5.09 28.79 49.16
N ALA A 232 -4.12 27.88 49.30
CA ALA A 232 -4.06 26.99 50.46
C ALA A 232 -2.95 27.51 51.37
N VAL A 233 -3.23 28.60 52.10
CA VAL A 233 -2.43 29.04 53.24
C VAL A 233 -2.47 27.90 54.26
N ARG A 234 -1.44 27.05 54.28
CA ARG A 234 -1.24 26.06 55.34
C ARG A 234 -0.90 26.82 56.61
N THR A 235 -1.90 27.08 57.45
CA THR A 235 -1.70 27.55 58.81
C THR A 235 -1.11 26.38 59.62
N LEU A 236 0.18 26.42 59.90
CA LEU A 236 0.83 25.48 60.81
C LEU A 236 0.37 25.78 62.25
N PRO A 237 0.06 24.77 63.07
CA PRO A 237 -0.22 24.95 64.49
C PRO A 237 1.08 25.38 65.19
N GLY A 238 1.22 26.68 65.46
CA GLY A 238 2.42 27.24 66.10
C GLY A 238 2.68 28.73 65.93
N GLY A 239 1.90 29.47 65.14
CA GLY A 239 1.90 30.95 65.15
C GLY A 239 3.16 31.64 64.59
N LYS A 240 4.13 30.90 64.03
CA LYS A 240 5.23 31.50 63.26
C LYS A 240 4.84 31.64 61.79
N VAL A 241 4.58 32.87 61.37
CA VAL A 241 4.40 33.24 59.96
C VAL A 241 5.80 33.40 59.35
N GLU A 242 6.29 32.33 58.71
CA GLU A 242 7.50 32.41 57.90
C GLU A 242 7.10 32.89 56.51
N MET A 243 7.42 34.15 56.17
CA MET A 243 7.28 34.66 54.80
C MET A 243 8.31 33.94 53.92
N GLN A 244 7.96 32.76 53.39
CA GLN A 244 8.72 32.16 52.30
C GLN A 244 8.63 33.10 51.10
N ASN A 245 9.76 33.74 50.81
CA ASN A 245 9.94 34.65 49.70
C ASN A 245 9.74 33.88 48.38
N LEU A 246 8.53 33.95 47.82
CA LEU A 246 8.09 33.28 46.61
C LEU A 246 8.85 33.73 45.34
N ASN A 247 9.72 34.76 45.41
CA ASN A 247 10.55 35.18 44.28
C ASN A 247 11.71 34.22 43.94
N SER A 248 12.05 33.27 44.81
CA SER A 248 13.15 32.33 44.57
C SER A 248 12.77 31.14 43.66
N PHE A 249 11.48 30.79 43.56
CA PHE A 249 11.02 29.71 42.69
C PHE A 249 10.86 30.14 41.22
N ALA A 250 10.39 31.36 40.95
CA ALA A 250 10.25 31.85 39.57
C ALA A 250 11.62 32.00 38.87
N SER A 251 12.66 32.38 39.60
CA SER A 251 14.02 32.56 39.04
C SER A 251 14.72 31.22 38.76
N SER A 252 14.40 30.16 39.50
CA SER A 252 15.04 28.84 39.34
C SER A 252 14.41 27.99 38.23
N GLU A 253 13.12 28.18 37.92
CA GLU A 253 12.51 27.58 36.73
C GLU A 253 12.93 28.27 35.42
N LEU A 254 13.04 29.61 35.40
CA LEU A 254 13.46 30.33 34.20
C LEU A 254 14.91 29.97 33.79
N ALA A 255 15.79 29.73 34.77
CA ALA A 255 17.15 29.26 34.54
C ALA A 255 17.21 27.83 33.98
N ARG A 256 16.28 26.94 34.39
CA ARG A 256 16.18 25.57 33.85
C ARG A 256 15.61 25.53 32.43
N ALA A 257 14.68 26.42 32.11
CA ALA A 257 14.11 26.53 30.76
C ALA A 257 15.14 27.00 29.73
N GLN A 258 16.04 27.93 30.10
CA GLN A 258 17.09 28.44 29.20
C GLN A 258 18.27 27.48 29.02
N GLN A 259 18.55 26.62 30.00
CA GLN A 259 19.64 25.64 29.89
C GLN A 259 19.30 24.48 28.93
N ASN A 260 18.01 24.22 28.68
CA ASN A 260 17.55 23.16 27.77
C ASN A 260 17.46 23.60 26.29
N THR A 261 17.60 24.89 25.96
CA THR A 261 17.56 25.36 24.56
C THR A 261 18.93 25.45 23.88
N ALA A 262 20.02 25.25 24.61
CA ALA A 262 21.39 25.40 24.08
C ALA A 262 22.06 24.09 23.63
N LYS A 263 21.37 22.94 23.71
CA LYS A 263 21.90 21.68 23.19
C LYS A 263 21.51 21.54 21.72
N PRO A 264 22.46 21.55 20.75
CA PRO A 264 22.13 21.34 19.35
C PRO A 264 21.43 20.00 19.22
N ALA A 265 20.22 20.04 18.66
CA ALA A 265 19.37 18.90 18.43
C ALA A 265 20.12 17.86 17.59
N GLN A 266 20.64 16.82 18.25
CA GLN A 266 20.83 15.55 17.59
C GLN A 266 19.44 15.08 17.13
N PRO A 267 19.31 14.55 15.89
CA PRO A 267 18.04 14.04 15.39
C PRO A 267 17.64 12.82 16.23
N VAL A 268 16.85 13.07 17.27
CA VAL A 268 16.17 12.01 18.01
C VAL A 268 15.08 11.48 17.11
N ALA A 269 15.31 10.25 16.63
CA ALA A 269 14.33 9.43 15.97
C ALA A 269 13.02 9.46 16.75
N ALA A 270 11.96 9.93 16.10
CA ALA A 270 10.62 9.95 16.64
C ALA A 270 10.17 8.51 16.95
N SER A 271 9.98 8.24 18.23
CA SER A 271 9.32 7.05 18.75
C SER A 271 8.13 7.51 19.58
N SER A 272 6.92 7.42 19.02
CA SER A 272 5.84 6.58 19.57
C SER A 272 4.45 6.94 19.02
N ALA A 273 3.71 5.87 18.70
CA ALA A 273 2.26 5.72 18.77
C ALA A 273 1.36 6.40 17.71
N SER A 274 1.38 5.83 16.49
CA SER A 274 0.13 5.50 15.79
C SER A 274 0.28 4.11 15.16
N ALA A 275 -0.80 3.33 15.17
CA ALA A 275 -0.78 1.89 14.97
C ALA A 275 -0.14 1.44 13.64
N ALA A 276 0.99 0.72 13.78
CA ALA A 276 1.50 -0.37 12.94
C ALA A 276 1.49 -0.23 11.40
N PHE A 277 2.44 0.53 10.86
CA PHE A 277 3.11 0.17 9.60
C PHE A 277 4.63 0.24 9.84
N LYS A 278 5.24 -0.92 10.10
CA LYS A 278 6.66 -1.06 10.46
C LYS A 278 7.43 -1.49 9.22
N VAL A 279 8.07 -0.54 8.54
CA VAL A 279 9.01 -0.79 7.44
C VAL A 279 10.36 -1.21 8.04
N PRO A 280 10.91 -2.41 7.74
CA PRO A 280 12.26 -2.76 8.17
C PRO A 280 13.28 -2.02 7.28
N ALA A 281 13.90 -0.98 7.83
CA ALA A 281 15.09 -0.39 7.27
C ALA A 281 16.30 -1.31 7.53
N LYS A 282 16.64 -2.14 6.54
CA LYS A 282 17.97 -2.75 6.42
C LYS A 282 18.59 -2.27 5.10
N ILE A 283 18.94 -0.98 5.07
CA ILE A 283 19.78 -0.43 4.01
C ILE A 283 21.19 -0.98 4.24
N VAL A 284 21.56 -1.94 3.40
CA VAL A 284 22.92 -2.42 3.26
C VAL A 284 23.75 -1.26 2.70
N SER A 285 24.79 -0.86 3.43
CA SER A 285 25.83 0.06 2.94
C SER A 285 26.41 -0.44 1.61
N PRO A 286 26.47 0.40 0.56
CA PRO A 286 27.21 0.06 -0.65
C PRO A 286 28.71 0.20 -0.40
N ALA A 287 29.34 -0.86 0.08
CA ALA A 287 30.78 -0.99 0.06
C ALA A 287 31.24 -1.40 -1.36
N SER A 288 31.96 -0.48 -2.02
CA SER A 288 32.99 -0.76 -3.03
C SER A 288 32.60 -1.59 -4.26
N LEU A 289 31.81 -1.01 -5.16
CA LEU A 289 31.84 -1.38 -6.58
C LEU A 289 33.06 -0.71 -7.22
N LYS A 290 34.12 -1.49 -7.42
CA LYS A 290 35.30 -1.08 -8.18
C LYS A 290 34.91 -0.99 -9.66
N VAL A 291 34.72 0.23 -10.15
CA VAL A 291 34.46 0.51 -11.56
C VAL A 291 35.74 0.17 -12.35
N PRO A 292 35.69 -0.75 -13.33
CA PRO A 292 36.85 -1.04 -14.18
C PRO A 292 37.17 0.17 -15.06
N SER A 293 38.46 0.45 -15.22
CA SER A 293 38.99 1.54 -16.03
C SER A 293 38.55 1.37 -17.50
N PRO A 294 38.22 2.45 -18.23
CA PRO A 294 37.78 2.41 -19.63
C PRO A 294 38.81 1.83 -20.62
N SER A 295 40.02 1.47 -20.18
CA SER A 295 41.02 0.76 -20.98
C SER A 295 40.80 -0.76 -21.09
N GLU A 296 40.06 -1.39 -20.16
CA GLU A 296 39.86 -2.85 -20.15
C GLU A 296 38.61 -3.29 -20.95
N ALA A 297 37.62 -2.39 -21.12
CA ALA A 297 36.38 -2.69 -21.84
C ALA A 297 36.55 -2.87 -23.37
N LYS A 298 37.66 -2.41 -23.95
CA LYS A 298 37.92 -2.59 -25.40
C LYS A 298 38.48 -3.95 -25.75
N SER A 299 39.15 -4.64 -24.82
CA SER A 299 39.79 -5.93 -25.13
C SER A 299 38.81 -7.11 -25.17
N GLN A 300 37.64 -7.01 -24.52
CA GLN A 300 36.65 -8.10 -24.49
C GLN A 300 35.68 -8.08 -25.68
N VAL A 301 35.52 -6.94 -26.36
CA VAL A 301 34.62 -6.84 -27.52
C VAL A 301 35.29 -7.39 -28.79
N ASP A 302 36.60 -7.26 -28.92
CA ASP A 302 37.36 -7.81 -30.07
C ASP A 302 37.40 -9.35 -30.08
N ASP A 303 37.29 -10.01 -28.93
CA ASP A 303 37.31 -11.48 -28.85
C ASP A 303 35.97 -12.12 -29.23
N LEU A 304 34.87 -11.36 -29.18
CA LEU A 304 33.53 -11.82 -29.60
C LEU A 304 33.26 -11.60 -31.09
N LEU A 305 34.11 -10.83 -31.78
CA LEU A 305 34.01 -10.60 -33.23
C LEU A 305 34.92 -11.51 -34.07
N ARG A 306 35.63 -12.46 -33.44
CA ARG A 306 36.37 -13.48 -34.19
C ARG A 306 35.40 -14.50 -34.81
N PRO A 307 35.36 -14.63 -36.14
CA PRO A 307 34.52 -15.62 -36.80
C PRO A 307 34.99 -17.03 -36.43
N ASN A 308 34.11 -17.76 -35.74
CA ASN A 308 34.29 -19.19 -35.45
C ASN A 308 34.29 -19.98 -36.76
N ASN A 309 35.48 -20.37 -37.23
CA ASN A 309 35.65 -21.41 -38.24
C ASN A 309 35.29 -22.78 -37.64
N TYR A 310 34.00 -23.11 -37.61
CA TYR A 310 33.57 -24.49 -37.44
C TYR A 310 33.59 -25.19 -38.80
N THR A 311 34.65 -25.96 -39.04
CA THR A 311 34.74 -26.92 -40.12
C THR A 311 33.73 -28.05 -39.91
N ARG A 312 32.99 -28.31 -41.00
CA ARG A 312 31.98 -29.34 -41.20
C ARG A 312 32.65 -30.71 -41.35
N ASN A 313 32.17 -31.73 -40.64
CA ASN A 313 32.27 -33.14 -41.02
C ASN A 313 30.85 -33.69 -41.12
#